data_AF-A0A3L6MVJ5-F1
#
_entry.id   AF-A0A3L6MVJ5-F1
#
_cell.length_a   1.000
_cell.length_b   1.000
_cell.length_c   1.000
_cell.angle_alpha   90.00
_cell.angle_beta   90.00
_cell.angle_gamma   90.00
#
_symmetry.space_group_name_H-M   'P 1'
#
loop_
_entity.id
_entity.type
_entity.pdbx_description
1 polymer ?
#
loop_
_entity_poly.entity_id
_entity_poly.type
_entity_poly.pdbx_seq_one_letter_code
_entity_poly.pdbx_strand_id
1 'polypeptide(L)'
;MHIEGNGPPEREITVQETTSTSCQTPPELINPVNRSVSLPADSSIPASFLAESQNFLKSWRREKGRLAMVTKTFEQKATKLSTLEDELTLVRQRLQKSEETVRELRKQIKESGDTETLHNDIRDLIAKLPPAEGSNFHSKWLSKLRSNAEMINDSMLAESKSLPKRLSNAESELDGTRKRVTQLEGQIQLRRMDLEGIGNEIEKTKQDLTYISEEYAQIEGL
;
A
#
# COMPACT_ATOMS: atom_id res chain seq x y z
N MET A 1 0.22 -43.83 -21.27
CA MET A 1 1.09 -44.68 -20.45
C MET A 1 1.26 -43.99 -19.11
N HIS A 2 0.53 -44.49 -18.11
CA HIS A 2 0.68 -44.12 -16.71
C HIS A 2 1.91 -44.84 -16.17
N ILE A 3 2.72 -44.14 -15.38
CA ILE A 3 3.75 -44.75 -14.54
C ILE A 3 3.53 -44.23 -13.13
N GLU A 4 2.90 -45.09 -12.32
CA GLU A 4 2.87 -45.02 -10.87
C GLU A 4 4.29 -45.21 -10.32
N GLY A 5 4.65 -44.40 -9.32
CA GLY A 5 5.85 -44.56 -8.51
C GLY A 5 5.46 -44.47 -7.05
N ASN A 6 5.27 -45.64 -6.44
CA ASN A 6 4.88 -45.88 -5.06
C ASN A 6 6.01 -45.66 -4.05
N GLY A 7 5.66 -45.08 -2.90
CA GLY A 7 6.23 -45.39 -1.57
C GLY A 7 6.77 -44.18 -0.77
N PRO A 8 6.82 -44.25 0.59
CA PRO A 8 5.99 -44.97 1.57
C PRO A 8 5.40 -44.02 2.67
N PRO A 9 4.53 -44.51 3.59
CA PRO A 9 3.52 -43.70 4.28
C PRO A 9 3.94 -43.13 5.64
N GLU A 10 3.14 -42.17 6.09
CA GLU A 10 3.14 -41.49 7.39
C GLU A 10 3.22 -42.48 8.57
N ARG A 11 4.08 -42.19 9.55
CA ARG A 11 4.13 -42.93 10.82
C ARG A 11 3.17 -42.30 11.81
N GLU A 12 2.00 -42.91 11.95
CA GLU A 12 1.22 -42.89 13.19
C GLU A 12 2.01 -43.59 14.30
N ILE A 13 2.19 -42.91 15.44
CA ILE A 13 2.72 -43.53 16.66
C ILE A 13 1.52 -43.86 17.54
N THR A 14 1.01 -45.08 17.38
CA THR A 14 0.10 -45.73 18.33
C THR A 14 0.92 -46.27 19.49
N VAL A 15 0.63 -45.78 20.70
CA VAL A 15 1.20 -46.30 21.95
C VAL A 15 0.46 -47.60 22.29
N GLN A 16 1.18 -48.72 22.31
CA GLN A 16 0.68 -49.97 22.90
C GLN A 16 1.31 -50.18 24.28
N GLU A 17 0.42 -50.37 25.26
CA GLU A 17 0.70 -50.89 26.59
C GLU A 17 1.22 -52.33 26.52
N THR A 18 2.23 -52.63 27.33
CA THR A 18 2.46 -53.99 27.83
C THR A 18 2.59 -53.95 29.34
N THR A 19 1.82 -54.82 29.98
CA THR A 19 1.42 -54.83 31.38
C THR A 19 2.40 -55.63 32.26
N SER A 20 2.65 -55.09 33.46
CA SER A 20 2.83 -55.73 34.78
C SER A 20 3.92 -56.78 35.04
N THR A 21 4.67 -56.54 36.13
CA THR A 21 4.65 -57.46 37.29
C THR A 21 4.70 -56.66 38.59
N SER A 22 3.76 -56.99 39.46
CA SER A 22 3.54 -56.50 40.83
C SER A 22 4.58 -57.04 41.81
N CYS A 23 5.03 -56.22 42.75
CA CYS A 23 5.08 -56.55 44.18
C CYS A 23 5.34 -55.28 45.00
N GLN A 24 4.49 -55.07 46.00
CA GLN A 24 4.50 -53.94 46.92
C GLN A 24 5.74 -53.96 47.83
N THR A 25 6.36 -52.81 48.03
CA THR A 25 7.11 -52.49 49.26
C THR A 25 6.85 -51.01 49.57
N PRO A 26 6.49 -50.63 50.82
CA PRO A 26 6.18 -49.24 51.14
C PRO A 26 7.39 -48.34 50.88
N PRO A 27 7.22 -47.09 50.41
CA PRO A 27 8.33 -46.16 50.36
C PRO A 27 8.76 -45.87 51.79
N GLU A 28 9.92 -46.40 52.17
CA GLU A 28 10.67 -45.92 53.32
C GLU A 28 10.79 -44.40 53.18
N LEU A 29 10.50 -43.71 54.28
CA LEU A 29 10.60 -42.27 54.39
C LEU A 29 12.03 -41.85 54.00
N ILE A 30 12.23 -41.43 52.75
CA ILE A 30 13.49 -40.80 52.34
C ILE A 30 13.49 -39.46 53.06
N ASN A 31 14.07 -39.45 54.26
CA ASN A 31 14.43 -38.23 54.95
C ASN A 31 15.15 -37.34 53.94
N PRO A 32 14.74 -36.06 53.77
CA PRO A 32 15.51 -35.14 52.97
C PRO A 32 16.89 -35.09 53.60
N VAL A 33 17.88 -35.64 52.91
CA VAL A 33 19.26 -35.33 53.21
C VAL A 33 19.38 -33.85 52.84
N ASN A 34 19.11 -32.99 53.83
CA ASN A 34 19.58 -31.63 53.83
C ASN A 34 21.10 -31.72 53.83
N ARG A 35 21.69 -31.86 52.63
CA ARG A 35 23.05 -31.38 52.40
C ARG A 35 22.95 -29.87 52.48
N SER A 36 22.94 -29.37 53.71
CA SER A 36 23.37 -28.02 54.02
C SER A 36 24.83 -27.94 53.56
N VAL A 37 25.02 -27.60 52.29
CA VAL A 37 26.29 -27.05 51.85
C VAL A 37 26.34 -25.69 52.54
N SER A 38 26.94 -25.66 53.72
CA SER A 38 27.27 -24.41 54.40
C SER A 38 28.18 -23.65 53.45
N LEU A 39 27.62 -22.68 52.73
CA LEU A 39 28.42 -21.64 52.12
C LEU A 39 29.23 -20.98 53.26
N PRO A 40 30.53 -20.76 53.09
CA PRO A 40 31.33 -20.08 54.10
C PRO A 40 30.63 -18.75 54.44
N ALA A 41 30.45 -18.47 55.73
CA ALA A 41 29.72 -17.31 56.24
C ALA A 41 30.33 -15.95 55.85
N ASP A 42 31.44 -15.96 55.11
CA ASP A 42 32.17 -14.78 54.61
C ASP A 42 32.13 -14.63 53.08
N SER A 43 31.25 -15.32 52.34
CA SER A 43 31.08 -15.04 50.90
C SER A 43 30.20 -13.79 50.69
N SER A 44 30.68 -12.61 51.12
CA SER A 44 30.04 -11.36 50.71
C SER A 44 30.25 -11.18 49.21
N ILE A 45 29.18 -11.05 48.44
CA ILE A 45 29.28 -10.61 47.05
C ILE A 45 30.09 -9.30 47.04
N PRO A 46 31.18 -9.20 46.25
CA PRO A 46 31.96 -7.98 46.18
C PRO A 46 31.08 -6.77 45.85
N ALA A 47 31.24 -5.67 46.58
CA ALA A 47 30.46 -4.46 46.32
C ALA A 47 30.66 -3.93 44.88
N SER A 48 31.81 -4.23 44.26
CA SER A 48 32.10 -3.97 42.85
C SER A 48 31.16 -4.73 41.90
N PHE A 49 30.92 -6.02 42.16
CA PHE A 49 30.01 -6.86 41.37
C PHE A 49 28.56 -6.35 41.46
N LEU A 50 28.11 -5.95 42.65
CA LEU A 50 26.78 -5.34 42.83
C LEU A 50 26.66 -4.00 42.10
N ALA A 51 27.71 -3.18 42.08
CA ALA A 51 27.72 -1.92 41.34
C ALA A 51 27.70 -2.14 39.82
N GLU A 52 28.48 -3.10 39.31
CA GLU A 52 28.57 -3.47 37.89
C GLU A 52 27.24 -4.05 37.36
N SER A 53 26.64 -4.99 38.09
CA SER A 53 25.32 -5.56 37.74
C SER A 53 24.21 -4.51 37.73
N GLN A 54 24.22 -3.57 38.66
CA GLN A 54 23.28 -2.44 38.65
C GLN A 54 23.50 -1.51 37.45
N ASN A 55 24.76 -1.25 37.07
CA ASN A 55 25.09 -0.44 35.91
C ASN A 55 24.68 -1.12 34.60
N PHE A 56 24.92 -2.43 34.46
CA PHE A 56 24.43 -3.24 33.35
C PHE A 56 22.91 -3.12 33.21
N LEU A 57 22.14 -3.37 34.28
CA LEU A 57 20.68 -3.32 34.22
C LEU A 57 20.16 -1.93 33.83
N LYS A 58 20.85 -0.85 34.24
CA LYS A 58 20.51 0.53 33.82
C LYS A 58 20.78 0.75 32.33
N SER A 59 21.95 0.35 31.84
CA SER A 59 22.33 0.47 30.42
C SER A 59 21.41 -0.36 29.53
N TRP A 60 21.21 -1.64 29.88
CA TRP A 60 20.30 -2.54 29.19
C TRP A 60 18.87 -1.98 29.12
N ARG A 61 18.33 -1.49 30.24
CA ARG A 61 16.97 -0.93 30.27
C ARG A 61 16.86 0.33 29.41
N ARG A 62 17.87 1.21 29.45
CA ARG A 62 17.92 2.42 28.63
C ARG A 62 17.89 2.07 27.16
N GLU A 63 18.74 1.15 26.74
CA GLU A 63 18.90 0.79 25.34
C GLU A 63 17.69 0.02 24.79
N LYS A 64 17.12 -0.87 25.61
CA LYS A 64 15.85 -1.54 25.29
C LYS A 64 14.70 -0.55 25.17
N GLY A 65 14.67 0.49 26.01
CA GLY A 65 13.71 1.59 25.91
C GLY A 65 13.89 2.41 24.63
N ARG A 66 15.13 2.73 24.27
CA ARG A 66 15.47 3.40 23.00
C ARG A 66 15.00 2.58 21.80
N LEU A 67 15.29 1.28 21.79
CA LEU A 67 14.87 0.36 20.72
C LEU A 67 13.36 0.37 20.51
N ALA A 68 12.60 0.28 21.60
CA ALA A 68 11.13 0.30 21.54
C ALA A 68 10.60 1.62 20.96
N MET A 69 11.18 2.76 21.34
CA MET A 69 10.76 4.08 20.85
C MET A 69 11.09 4.28 19.36
N VAL A 70 12.29 3.88 18.94
CA VAL A 70 12.72 4.02 17.54
C VAL A 70 11.93 3.07 16.64
N THR A 71 11.69 1.83 17.08
CA THR A 71 10.86 0.84 16.36
C THR A 71 9.42 1.34 16.18
N LYS A 72 8.79 1.86 17.25
CA LYS A 72 7.46 2.45 17.16
C LYS A 72 7.41 3.62 16.16
N THR A 73 8.45 4.46 16.17
CA THR A 73 8.56 5.59 15.24
C THR A 73 8.71 5.11 13.79
N PHE A 74 9.50 4.06 13.57
CA PHE A 74 9.66 3.40 12.28
C PHE A 74 8.31 2.89 11.76
N GLU A 75 7.57 2.12 12.55
CA GLU A 75 6.25 1.59 12.16
C GLU A 75 5.25 2.71 11.81
N GLN A 76 5.20 3.77 12.62
CA GLN A 76 4.34 4.92 12.36
C GLN A 76 4.70 5.67 11.07
N LYS A 77 6.00 5.73 10.72
CA LYS A 77 6.44 6.37 9.47
C LYS A 77 6.26 5.44 8.27
N ALA A 78 6.43 4.12 8.45
CA ALA A 78 6.24 3.11 7.42
C ALA A 78 4.76 3.02 7.00
N THR A 79 3.83 3.08 7.95
CA THR A 79 2.39 3.14 7.65
C THR A 79 2.03 4.40 6.86
N LYS A 80 2.57 5.57 7.22
CA LYS A 80 2.39 6.81 6.45
C LYS A 80 2.97 6.72 5.04
N LEU A 81 4.14 6.08 4.88
CA LEU A 81 4.73 5.83 3.57
C LEU A 81 3.81 4.95 2.71
N SER A 82 3.29 3.85 3.28
CA SER A 82 2.33 2.98 2.60
C SER A 82 1.10 3.77 2.11
N THR A 83 0.53 4.64 2.95
CA THR A 83 -0.60 5.49 2.55
C THR A 83 -0.27 6.42 1.38
N LEU A 84 0.94 6.99 1.36
CA LEU A 84 1.38 7.83 0.23
C LEU A 84 1.57 7.01 -1.05
N GLU A 85 2.05 5.78 -0.95
CA GLU A 85 2.21 4.86 -2.09
C GLU A 85 0.85 4.44 -2.67
N ASP A 86 -0.14 4.20 -1.81
CA ASP A 86 -1.54 3.96 -2.21
C ASP A 86 -2.13 5.19 -2.91
N GLU A 87 -1.90 6.39 -2.36
CA GLU A 87 -2.34 7.65 -2.97
C GLU A 87 -1.69 7.85 -4.35
N LEU A 88 -0.38 7.62 -4.47
CA LEU A 88 0.34 7.70 -5.74
C LEU A 88 -0.24 6.74 -6.77
N THR A 89 -0.57 5.52 -6.36
CA THR A 89 -1.20 4.51 -7.23
C THR A 89 -2.54 4.99 -7.75
N LEU A 90 -3.39 5.53 -6.86
CA LEU A 90 -4.68 6.10 -7.23
C LEU A 90 -4.55 7.29 -8.19
N VAL A 91 -3.60 8.20 -7.92
CA VAL A 91 -3.37 9.37 -8.78
C VAL A 91 -2.82 8.96 -10.15
N ARG A 92 -1.95 7.95 -10.23
CA ARG A 92 -1.49 7.39 -11.51
C ARG A 92 -2.61 6.77 -12.34
N GLN A 93 -3.55 6.08 -11.70
CA GLN A 93 -4.75 5.58 -12.40
C GLN A 93 -5.62 6.72 -12.94
N ARG A 94 -5.78 7.81 -12.17
CA ARG A 94 -6.48 9.02 -12.63
C ARG A 94 -5.75 9.69 -13.79
N LEU A 95 -4.43 9.74 -13.72
CA LEU A 95 -3.58 10.27 -14.79
C LEU A 95 -3.79 9.50 -16.10
N GLN A 96 -3.78 8.17 -16.05
CA GLN A 96 -4.03 7.35 -17.24
C GLN A 96 -5.41 7.63 -17.86
N LYS A 97 -6.44 7.79 -17.01
CA LYS A 97 -7.80 8.13 -17.47
C LYS A 97 -7.90 9.53 -18.07
N SER A 98 -7.20 10.51 -17.52
CA SER A 98 -7.19 11.87 -18.08
C SER A 98 -6.41 11.92 -19.39
N GLU A 99 -5.31 11.17 -19.52
CA GLU A 99 -4.57 11.03 -20.77
C GLU A 99 -5.43 10.40 -21.88
N GLU A 100 -6.24 9.39 -21.56
CA GLU A 100 -7.21 8.81 -22.51
C GLU A 100 -8.26 9.84 -22.94
N THR A 101 -8.86 10.55 -21.97
CA THR A 101 -9.86 11.58 -22.25
C THR A 101 -9.32 12.67 -23.18
N VAL A 102 -8.11 13.16 -22.92
CA VAL A 102 -7.44 14.17 -23.77
C VAL A 102 -7.16 13.60 -25.17
N ARG A 103 -6.72 12.34 -25.28
CA ARG A 103 -6.47 11.70 -26.57
C ARG A 103 -7.75 11.58 -27.40
N GLU A 104 -8.84 11.15 -26.77
CA GLU A 104 -10.13 11.00 -27.43
C GLU A 104 -10.72 12.35 -27.86
N LEU A 105 -10.64 13.39 -27.02
CA LEU A 105 -11.07 14.74 -27.39
C LEU A 105 -10.26 15.30 -28.57
N ARG A 106 -8.93 15.08 -28.60
CA ARG A 106 -8.09 15.46 -29.74
C ARG A 106 -8.49 14.74 -31.03
N LYS A 107 -8.83 13.44 -30.92
CA LYS A 107 -9.31 12.66 -32.05
C LYS A 107 -10.64 13.22 -32.58
N GLN A 108 -11.61 13.48 -31.70
CA GLN A 108 -12.90 14.05 -32.08
C GLN A 108 -12.76 15.40 -32.78
N ILE A 109 -11.90 16.29 -32.27
CA ILE A 109 -11.63 17.59 -32.90
C ILE A 109 -10.99 17.43 -34.29
N LYS A 110 -10.10 16.46 -34.45
CA LYS A 110 -9.47 16.18 -35.75
C LYS A 110 -10.48 15.63 -36.76
N GLU A 111 -11.40 14.78 -36.32
CA GLU A 111 -12.47 14.23 -37.14
C GLU A 111 -13.56 15.27 -37.46
N SER A 112 -13.72 16.29 -36.63
CA SER A 112 -14.65 17.41 -36.83
C SER A 112 -14.08 18.54 -37.69
N GLY A 113 -13.05 18.29 -38.51
CA GLY A 113 -12.30 19.34 -39.22
C GLY A 113 -13.12 20.27 -40.12
N ASP A 114 -14.31 19.84 -40.55
CA ASP A 114 -15.16 20.56 -41.51
C ASP A 114 -16.61 20.75 -41.02
N THR A 115 -16.87 20.71 -39.70
CA THR A 115 -18.25 20.81 -39.19
C THR A 115 -18.93 22.13 -39.53
N GLU A 116 -18.20 23.24 -39.62
CA GLU A 116 -18.79 24.55 -39.99
C GLU A 116 -19.20 24.56 -41.48
N THR A 117 -18.40 23.96 -42.36
CA THR A 117 -18.72 23.80 -43.79
C THR A 117 -19.93 22.89 -43.97
N LEU A 118 -19.90 21.71 -43.33
CA LEU A 118 -21.01 20.77 -43.34
C LEU A 118 -22.29 21.39 -42.79
N HIS A 119 -22.17 22.20 -41.74
CA HIS A 119 -23.30 22.90 -41.14
C HIS A 119 -23.95 23.89 -42.13
N ASN A 120 -23.13 24.64 -42.87
CA ASN A 120 -23.62 25.55 -43.91
C ASN A 120 -24.24 24.78 -45.09
N ASP A 121 -23.62 23.67 -45.52
CA ASP A 121 -24.16 22.82 -46.59
C ASP A 121 -25.54 22.25 -46.22
N ILE A 122 -25.72 21.79 -44.98
CA ILE A 122 -27.01 21.30 -44.47
C ILE A 122 -28.02 22.46 -44.39
N ARG A 123 -27.62 23.64 -43.92
CA ARG A 123 -28.49 24.83 -43.89
C ARG A 123 -28.97 25.20 -45.29
N ASP A 124 -28.08 25.16 -46.28
CA ASP A 124 -28.42 25.42 -47.68
C ASP A 124 -29.35 24.36 -48.27
N LEU A 125 -29.15 23.08 -47.92
CA LEU A 125 -30.04 21.98 -48.32
C LEU A 125 -31.46 22.19 -47.76
N ILE A 126 -31.56 22.55 -46.48
CA ILE A 126 -32.82 22.84 -45.78
C ILE A 126 -33.54 24.03 -46.46
N ALA A 127 -32.80 25.08 -46.82
CA ALA A 127 -33.34 26.25 -47.51
C ALA A 127 -33.91 25.93 -48.90
N LYS A 128 -33.34 24.94 -49.60
CA LYS A 128 -33.79 24.46 -50.92
C LYS A 128 -35.04 23.58 -50.87
N LEU A 129 -35.50 23.15 -49.68
CA LEU A 129 -36.72 22.36 -49.56
C LEU A 129 -37.96 23.18 -50.00
N PRO A 130 -38.97 22.54 -50.60
CA PRO A 130 -40.21 23.22 -50.99
C PRO A 130 -40.83 23.97 -49.80
N PRO A 131 -41.47 25.12 -50.05
CA PRO A 131 -42.17 25.84 -48.99
C PRO A 131 -43.31 24.98 -48.44
N ALA A 132 -43.39 24.90 -47.11
CA ALA A 132 -44.45 24.17 -46.41
C ALA A 132 -45.72 25.05 -46.34
N GLU A 133 -46.37 25.26 -47.47
CA GLU A 133 -47.58 26.08 -47.57
C GLU A 133 -48.86 25.23 -47.40
N GLY A 134 -49.80 25.73 -46.59
CA GLY A 134 -51.10 25.08 -46.33
C GLY A 134 -51.12 24.13 -45.14
N SER A 135 -52.27 23.49 -44.89
CA SER A 135 -52.53 22.65 -43.70
C SER A 135 -52.57 21.14 -43.98
N ASN A 136 -52.25 20.73 -45.21
CA ASN A 136 -52.28 19.33 -45.62
C ASN A 136 -51.18 18.51 -44.93
N PHE A 137 -51.28 17.18 -45.02
CA PHE A 137 -50.30 16.29 -44.40
C PHE A 137 -48.87 16.57 -44.86
N HIS A 138 -48.69 16.85 -46.16
CA HIS A 138 -47.38 17.05 -46.77
C HIS A 138 -46.68 18.32 -46.25
N SER A 139 -47.40 19.44 -46.12
CA SER A 139 -46.85 20.68 -45.58
C SER A 139 -46.46 20.53 -44.11
N LYS A 140 -47.29 19.86 -43.29
CA LYS A 140 -46.98 19.55 -41.89
C LYS A 140 -45.74 18.66 -41.77
N TRP A 141 -45.62 17.63 -42.61
CA TRP A 141 -44.47 16.73 -42.63
C TRP A 141 -43.18 17.46 -43.05
N LEU A 142 -43.22 18.27 -44.12
CA LEU A 142 -42.07 19.07 -44.55
C LEU A 142 -41.63 20.09 -43.50
N SER A 143 -42.56 20.78 -42.85
CA SER A 143 -42.26 21.71 -41.76
C SER A 143 -41.58 21.01 -40.58
N LYS A 144 -42.08 19.82 -40.20
CA LYS A 144 -41.48 19.02 -39.13
C LYS A 144 -40.07 18.53 -39.49
N LEU A 145 -39.88 18.07 -40.72
CA LEU A 145 -38.59 17.62 -41.23
C LEU A 145 -37.58 18.77 -41.24
N ARG A 146 -37.98 19.96 -41.71
CA ARG A 146 -37.15 21.16 -41.70
C ARG A 146 -36.70 21.52 -40.29
N SER A 147 -37.65 21.64 -39.36
CA SER A 147 -37.37 21.99 -37.96
C SER A 147 -36.45 20.96 -37.28
N ASN A 148 -36.67 19.67 -37.51
CA ASN A 148 -35.80 18.63 -36.96
C ASN A 148 -34.38 18.71 -37.54
N ALA A 149 -34.25 18.93 -38.85
CA ALA A 149 -32.95 19.05 -39.51
C ALA A 149 -32.17 20.28 -39.03
N GLU A 150 -32.84 21.43 -38.89
CA GLU A 150 -32.26 22.66 -38.31
C GLU A 150 -31.76 22.41 -36.88
N MET A 151 -32.61 21.82 -36.03
CA MET A 151 -32.26 21.52 -34.64
C MET A 151 -31.05 20.58 -34.53
N ILE A 152 -30.99 19.52 -35.33
CA ILE A 152 -29.84 18.59 -35.33
C ILE A 152 -28.58 19.30 -35.82
N ASN A 153 -28.69 20.08 -36.90
CA ASN A 153 -27.56 20.79 -37.48
C ASN A 153 -26.96 21.85 -36.52
N ASP A 154 -27.82 22.61 -35.83
CA ASP A 154 -27.40 23.58 -34.83
C ASP A 154 -26.76 22.89 -33.61
N SER A 155 -27.32 21.75 -33.17
CA SER A 155 -26.79 20.95 -32.08
C SER A 155 -25.38 20.41 -32.40
N MET A 156 -25.17 19.89 -33.61
CA MET A 156 -23.86 19.40 -34.06
C MET A 156 -22.83 20.52 -34.09
N LEU A 157 -23.20 21.72 -34.56
CA LEU A 157 -22.32 22.87 -34.57
C LEU A 157 -21.97 23.32 -33.15
N ALA A 158 -22.95 23.37 -32.25
CA ALA A 158 -22.75 23.73 -30.85
C ALA A 158 -21.79 22.76 -30.16
N GLU A 159 -21.94 21.45 -30.40
CA GLU A 159 -21.03 20.44 -29.86
C GLU A 159 -19.61 20.60 -30.43
N SER A 160 -19.48 20.78 -31.74
CA SER A 160 -18.18 21.03 -32.38
C SER A 160 -17.47 22.26 -31.80
N LYS A 161 -18.21 23.33 -31.48
CA LYS A 161 -17.68 24.54 -30.83
C LYS A 161 -17.36 24.33 -29.34
N SER A 162 -17.98 23.35 -28.69
CA SER A 162 -17.74 23.00 -27.29
C SER A 162 -16.45 22.19 -27.09
N LEU A 163 -16.10 21.34 -28.06
CA LEU A 163 -14.96 20.40 -27.97
C LEU A 163 -13.62 21.07 -27.63
N PRO A 164 -13.19 22.19 -28.27
CA PRO A 164 -11.91 22.82 -27.95
C PRO A 164 -11.81 23.28 -26.49
N LYS A 165 -12.92 23.78 -25.92
CA LYS A 165 -12.95 24.21 -24.53
C LYS A 165 -12.90 23.02 -23.57
N ARG A 166 -13.60 21.93 -23.89
CA ARG A 166 -13.51 20.67 -23.14
C ARG A 166 -12.10 20.09 -23.17
N LEU A 167 -11.44 20.11 -24.34
CA LEU A 167 -10.05 19.69 -24.47
C LEU A 167 -9.12 20.54 -23.61
N SER A 168 -9.23 21.87 -23.67
CA SER A 168 -8.40 22.77 -22.87
C SER A 168 -8.56 22.53 -21.36
N ASN A 169 -9.79 22.32 -20.88
CA ASN A 169 -10.04 21.98 -19.49
C ASN A 169 -9.40 20.63 -19.12
N ALA A 170 -9.59 19.60 -19.94
CA ALA A 170 -9.02 18.27 -19.72
C ALA A 170 -7.47 18.28 -19.72
N GLU A 171 -6.85 19.09 -20.58
CA GLU A 171 -5.40 19.29 -20.61
C GLU A 171 -4.88 19.98 -19.35
N SER A 172 -5.62 20.97 -18.83
CA SER A 172 -5.28 21.62 -17.56
C SER A 172 -5.37 20.65 -16.37
N GLU A 173 -6.42 19.81 -16.32
CA GLU A 173 -6.57 18.78 -15.29
C GLU A 173 -5.48 17.71 -15.40
N LEU A 174 -5.11 17.33 -16.62
CA LEU A 174 -4.01 16.40 -16.91
C LEU A 174 -2.68 16.96 -16.38
N ASP A 175 -2.34 18.21 -16.68
CA ASP A 175 -1.14 18.88 -16.18
C ASP A 175 -1.10 18.95 -14.64
N GLY A 176 -2.22 19.32 -14.01
CA GLY A 176 -2.36 19.32 -12.56
C GLY A 176 -2.14 17.93 -11.94
N THR A 177 -2.68 16.89 -12.59
CA THR A 177 -2.51 15.50 -12.14
C THR A 177 -1.05 15.04 -12.28
N ARG A 178 -0.36 15.39 -13.37
CA ARG A 178 1.08 15.11 -13.56
C ARG A 178 1.93 15.75 -12.47
N LYS A 179 1.68 17.03 -12.16
CA LYS A 179 2.35 17.73 -11.06
C LYS A 179 2.14 17.03 -9.72
N ARG A 180 0.93 16.54 -9.44
CA ARG A 180 0.63 15.79 -8.22
C ARG A 180 1.39 14.47 -8.15
N VAL A 181 1.52 13.73 -9.26
CA VAL A 181 2.33 12.50 -9.34
C VAL A 181 3.78 12.81 -8.95
N THR A 182 4.42 13.78 -9.60
CA THR A 182 5.81 14.14 -9.30
C THR A 182 6.00 14.59 -7.85
N GLN A 183 5.03 15.35 -7.31
CA GLN A 183 5.06 15.77 -5.91
C GLN A 183 5.01 14.57 -4.94
N LEU A 184 4.12 13.61 -5.18
CA LEU A 184 3.99 12.41 -4.36
C LEU A 184 5.24 11.52 -4.45
N GLU A 185 5.80 11.34 -5.65
CA GLU A 185 7.05 10.60 -5.86
C GLU A 185 8.20 11.21 -5.04
N GLY A 186 8.35 12.54 -5.07
CA GLY A 186 9.35 13.23 -4.26
C GLY A 186 9.14 13.05 -2.75
N GLN A 187 7.88 13.11 -2.28
CA GLN A 187 7.57 12.86 -0.87
C GLN A 187 7.88 11.42 -0.45
N ILE A 188 7.51 10.43 -1.28
CA ILE A 188 7.79 9.02 -1.04
C ILE A 188 9.29 8.78 -0.96
N GLN A 189 10.08 9.35 -1.87
CA GLN A 189 11.54 9.22 -1.85
C GLN A 189 12.14 9.80 -0.56
N LEU A 190 11.71 11.00 -0.15
CA LEU A 190 12.17 11.61 1.10
C LEU A 190 11.82 10.75 2.32
N ARG A 191 10.61 10.20 2.36
CA ARG A 191 10.16 9.32 3.46
C ARG A 191 10.90 7.99 3.51
N ARG A 192 11.28 7.44 2.35
CA ARG A 192 12.12 6.23 2.29
C ARG A 192 13.50 6.47 2.88
N MET A 193 14.15 7.59 2.55
CA MET A 193 15.45 7.95 3.15
C MET A 193 15.35 8.16 4.67
N ASP A 194 14.28 8.81 5.13
CA ASP A 194 14.00 9.00 6.57
C ASP A 194 13.81 7.65 7.29
N LEU A 195 13.08 6.71 6.69
CA LEU A 195 12.93 5.35 7.24
C LEU A 195 14.22 4.55 7.22
N GLU A 196 15.04 4.68 6.18
CA GLU A 196 16.36 4.05 6.10
C GLU A 196 17.27 4.54 7.24
N GLY A 197 17.29 5.84 7.50
CA GLY A 197 18.03 6.42 8.63
C GLY A 197 17.58 5.86 9.99
N ILE A 198 16.27 5.72 10.19
CA ILE A 198 15.70 5.13 11.41
C ILE A 198 16.02 3.63 11.50
N GLY A 199 15.96 2.90 10.37
CA GLY A 199 16.33 1.50 10.30
C GLY A 199 17.79 1.27 10.71
N ASN A 200 18.70 2.13 10.25
CA ASN A 200 20.10 2.11 10.68
C ASN A 200 20.26 2.40 12.18
N GLU A 201 19.46 3.33 12.74
CA GLU A 201 19.44 3.58 14.17
C GLU A 201 18.95 2.37 14.97
N ILE A 202 17.90 1.68 14.51
CA ILE A 202 17.41 0.44 15.10
C ILE A 202 18.53 -0.60 15.15
N GLU A 203 19.23 -0.79 14.02
CA GLU A 203 20.27 -1.81 13.94
C GLU A 203 21.46 -1.49 14.85
N LYS A 204 21.87 -0.21 14.92
CA LYS A 204 22.87 0.23 15.89
C LYS A 204 22.44 -0.03 17.33
N THR A 205 21.18 0.26 17.67
CA THR A 205 20.61 0.00 19.02
C THR A 205 20.65 -1.48 19.38
N LYS A 206 20.40 -2.37 18.41
CA LYS A 206 20.51 -3.82 18.64
C LYS A 206 21.95 -4.24 18.87
N GLN A 207 22.90 -3.68 18.11
CA GLN A 207 24.34 -3.93 18.32
C GLN A 207 24.78 -3.47 19.71
N ASP A 208 24.37 -2.27 20.13
CA ASP A 208 24.64 -1.75 21.47
C ASP A 208 24.08 -2.69 22.56
N LEU A 209 22.85 -3.22 22.39
CA LEU A 209 22.28 -4.22 23.29
C LEU A 209 23.09 -5.50 23.35
N THR A 210 23.47 -6.06 22.20
CA THR A 210 24.30 -7.27 22.13
C THR A 210 25.62 -7.05 22.87
N TYR A 211 26.30 -5.92 22.62
CA TYR A 211 27.54 -5.56 23.30
C TYR A 211 27.36 -5.48 24.83
N ILE A 212 26.30 -4.81 25.29
CA ILE A 212 25.97 -4.72 26.72
C ILE A 212 25.74 -6.11 27.34
N SER A 213 25.08 -7.03 26.61
CA SER A 213 24.92 -8.42 27.06
C SER A 213 26.24 -9.19 27.11
N GLU A 214 27.10 -9.02 26.12
CA GLU A 214 28.41 -9.67 26.08
C GLU A 214 29.33 -9.19 27.21
N GLU A 215 29.37 -7.89 27.49
CA GLU A 215 30.12 -7.35 28.64
C GLU A 215 29.65 -7.96 29.95
N TYR A 216 28.34 -8.12 30.15
CA TYR A 216 27.80 -8.72 31.37
C TYR A 216 28.13 -10.21 31.50
N ALA A 217 28.10 -10.97 30.40
CA ALA A 217 28.49 -12.37 30.41
C ALA A 217 29.97 -12.58 30.79
N GLN A 218 30.84 -11.62 30.45
CA GLN A 218 32.25 -11.63 30.89
C GLN A 218 32.39 -11.32 32.37
N ILE A 219 31.52 -10.48 32.94
CA ILE A 219 31.50 -10.16 34.37
C ILE A 219 30.96 -11.33 35.21
N GLU A 220 29.96 -12.08 34.73
CA GLU A 220 29.46 -13.30 35.41
C GLU A 220 30.39 -14.51 35.29
N GLY A 221 31.27 -14.55 34.28
CA GLY A 221 32.23 -15.64 34.05
C GLY A 221 33.57 -15.50 34.77
N LEU A 222 33.78 -14.41 35.52
CA LEU A 222 34.93 -14.14 36.40
C LEU A 222 34.62 -14.59 37.84
#